data_AF-A0A0D2U2I8-F1
#
_entry.id   AF-A0A0D2U2I8-F1
#
_cell.length_a   1.000
_cell.length_b   1.000
_cell.length_c   1.000
_cell.angle_alpha   90.00
_cell.angle_beta   90.00
_cell.angle_gamma   90.00
#
_symmetry.space_group_name_H-M   'P 1'
#
loop_
_entity.id
_entity.type
_entity.pdbx_description
1 polymer ?
#
loop_
_entity_poly.entity_id
_entity_poly.type
_entity_poly.pdbx_seq_one_letter_code
_entity_poly.pdbx_strand_id
1 'polypeptide(L)'
;MEDSAELESILPYLPLVIGSSRRLLWPSKVVEALEAMSRGPDHSRVNCGEVLYIAISDMRASLSLADPLSLSAPLGYALFFDELMSEADSRKWFAEDIPKLANLLLRLPSLLEVHYQNSRAYGYGLRILGPQQPGMVLLSQELIGALLACSLFCLFPISNRGLKHLPTINFDQLFAYFSSLLLSSLYDSYSESQENKRKLLSLEYHPWQSFLSSPYADFWTKSTIPLCRFQVHSSGLIEDHAIEALEVDFANKYLGGGALHRGCVQV
;
A
#
# COMPACT_ATOMS: atom_id res chain seq x y z
N MET A 1 -14.35 22.02 15.51
CA MET A 1 -13.08 21.35 15.14
C MET A 1 -12.55 22.11 13.96
N GLU A 2 -11.49 22.90 14.14
CA GLU A 2 -10.75 23.42 12.99
C GLU A 2 -10.16 22.22 12.25
N ASP A 3 -10.53 22.08 10.98
CA ASP A 3 -10.07 21.00 10.11
C ASP A 3 -8.55 21.01 10.10
N SER A 4 -7.92 19.92 10.54
CA SER A 4 -6.47 19.78 10.42
C SER A 4 -6.17 19.73 8.93
N ALA A 5 -5.44 20.72 8.41
CA ALA A 5 -5.02 20.79 7.00
C ALA A 5 -4.39 19.48 6.50
N GLU A 6 -3.85 18.66 7.41
CA GLU A 6 -3.35 17.31 7.14
C GLU A 6 -4.45 16.35 6.66
N LEU A 7 -5.57 16.26 7.38
CA LEU A 7 -6.69 15.38 7.01
C LEU A 7 -7.30 15.83 5.68
N GLU A 8 -7.54 17.13 5.52
CA GLU A 8 -8.07 17.70 4.27
C GLU A 8 -7.18 17.39 3.07
N SER A 9 -5.86 17.32 3.26
CA SER A 9 -4.92 17.01 2.18
C SER A 9 -5.05 15.58 1.64
N ILE A 10 -5.46 14.63 2.48
CA ILE A 10 -5.51 13.20 2.14
C ILE A 10 -6.94 12.70 1.94
N LEU A 11 -7.95 13.38 2.49
CA LEU A 11 -9.35 12.98 2.45
C LEU A 11 -9.86 12.60 1.04
N PRO A 12 -9.55 13.34 -0.05
CA PRO A 12 -9.98 12.96 -1.39
C PRO A 12 -9.42 11.62 -1.89
N TYR A 13 -8.41 11.08 -1.20
CA TYR A 13 -7.73 9.83 -1.52
C TYR A 13 -8.01 8.72 -0.50
N LEU A 14 -8.89 8.95 0.48
CA LEU A 14 -9.34 7.93 1.42
C LEU A 14 -10.69 7.34 0.98
N PRO A 15 -10.94 6.05 1.24
CA PRO A 15 -12.17 5.39 0.82
C PRO A 15 -13.30 5.62 1.83
N LEU A 16 -13.42 6.82 2.39
CA LEU A 16 -14.36 7.14 3.48
C LEU A 16 -15.16 8.40 3.15
N VAL A 17 -16.37 8.46 3.68
CA VAL A 17 -17.24 9.65 3.59
C VAL A 17 -17.26 10.39 4.92
N ILE A 18 -17.45 11.70 4.87
CA ILE A 18 -17.71 12.51 6.05
C ILE A 18 -19.21 12.47 6.35
N GLY A 19 -19.59 11.87 7.48
CA GLY A 19 -20.98 11.86 7.95
C GLY A 19 -21.44 13.21 8.52
N SER A 20 -22.74 13.33 8.81
CA SER A 20 -23.34 14.57 9.34
C SER A 20 -22.72 15.08 10.64
N SER A 21 -22.12 14.18 11.44
CA SER A 21 -21.38 14.49 12.67
C SER A 21 -19.89 14.83 12.44
N ARG A 22 -19.47 15.00 11.18
CA ARG A 22 -18.07 15.14 10.75
C ARG A 22 -17.16 13.96 11.14
N ARG A 23 -17.74 12.77 11.27
CA ARG A 23 -16.98 11.54 11.47
C ARG A 23 -16.67 10.87 10.14
N LEU A 24 -15.51 10.23 10.06
CA LEU A 24 -15.16 9.40 8.92
C LEU A 24 -15.98 8.10 9.03
N LEU A 25 -16.63 7.69 7.94
CA LEU A 25 -17.50 6.52 7.92
C LEU A 25 -17.37 5.79 6.59
N TRP A 26 -17.58 4.48 6.65
CA TRP A 26 -17.90 3.68 5.47
C TRP A 26 -19.37 3.90 5.08
N PRO A 27 -19.74 3.87 3.78
CA PRO A 27 -21.13 3.75 3.36
C PRO A 27 -21.78 2.48 3.92
N SER A 28 -23.09 2.51 4.21
CA SER A 28 -23.79 1.39 4.87
C SER A 28 -23.63 0.05 4.14
N LYS A 29 -23.75 0.05 2.82
CA LYS A 29 -23.56 -1.17 2.00
C LYS A 29 -22.15 -1.74 2.09
N VAL A 30 -21.14 -0.89 2.27
CA VAL A 30 -19.75 -1.34 2.48
C VAL A 30 -19.61 -1.95 3.88
N VAL A 31 -20.22 -1.35 4.89
CA VAL A 31 -20.27 -1.91 6.25
C VAL A 31 -20.92 -3.30 6.24
N GLU A 32 -22.10 -3.44 5.61
CA GLU A 32 -22.82 -4.71 5.51
C GLU A 32 -21.98 -5.80 4.84
N ALA A 33 -21.29 -5.47 3.74
CA ALA A 33 -20.42 -6.40 3.03
C ALA A 33 -19.22 -6.83 3.90
N LEU A 34 -18.54 -5.87 4.55
CA LEU A 34 -17.40 -6.16 5.42
C LEU A 34 -17.83 -6.94 6.67
N GLU A 35 -18.99 -6.65 7.26
CA GLU A 35 -19.55 -7.42 8.37
C GLU A 35 -19.93 -8.85 7.96
N ALA A 36 -20.43 -9.05 6.74
CA ALA A 36 -20.67 -10.40 6.24
C ALA A 36 -19.34 -11.15 6.07
N MET A 37 -18.32 -10.52 5.47
CA MET A 37 -17.00 -11.11 5.26
C MET A 37 -16.29 -11.42 6.59
N SER A 38 -16.45 -10.55 7.59
CA SER A 38 -15.84 -10.75 8.92
C SER A 38 -16.38 -11.96 9.67
N ARG A 39 -17.55 -12.47 9.29
CA ARG A 39 -18.16 -13.70 9.81
C ARG A 39 -17.82 -14.94 8.98
N GLY A 40 -16.97 -14.82 7.97
CA GLY A 40 -16.50 -15.94 7.16
C GLY A 40 -17.28 -16.19 5.87
N PRO A 41 -16.82 -17.17 5.07
CA PRO A 41 -17.37 -17.49 3.76
C PRO A 41 -18.81 -18.01 3.83
N ASP A 42 -19.23 -18.69 4.90
CA ASP A 42 -20.61 -19.19 5.04
C ASP A 42 -21.64 -18.05 5.11
N HIS A 43 -21.24 -16.87 5.61
CA HIS A 43 -22.08 -15.70 5.72
C HIS A 43 -21.97 -14.77 4.50
N SER A 44 -20.75 -14.53 4.03
CA SER A 44 -20.49 -13.60 2.91
C SER A 44 -20.59 -14.23 1.53
N ARG A 45 -20.47 -15.57 1.44
CA ARG A 45 -20.25 -16.35 0.22
C ARG A 45 -18.92 -16.09 -0.49
N VAL A 46 -18.06 -15.23 0.07
CA VAL A 46 -16.74 -14.91 -0.50
C VAL A 46 -15.77 -16.03 -0.17
N ASN A 47 -15.64 -16.99 -1.08
CA ASN A 47 -14.88 -18.22 -0.88
C ASN A 47 -13.87 -18.53 -2.01
N CYS A 48 -13.75 -17.64 -3.01
CA CYS A 48 -12.81 -17.74 -4.12
C CYS A 48 -12.47 -16.34 -4.67
N GLY A 49 -11.46 -16.27 -5.52
CA GLY A 49 -10.96 -15.02 -6.10
C GLY A 49 -12.00 -14.30 -6.95
N GLU A 50 -12.76 -15.03 -7.76
CA GLU A 50 -13.84 -14.47 -8.57
C GLU A 50 -14.89 -13.74 -7.71
N VAL A 51 -15.40 -14.41 -6.67
CA VAL A 51 -16.43 -13.85 -5.80
C VAL A 51 -15.90 -12.69 -4.96
N LEU A 52 -14.63 -12.74 -4.55
CA LEU A 52 -13.98 -11.61 -3.90
C LEU A 52 -13.97 -10.37 -4.80
N TYR A 53 -13.59 -10.53 -6.08
CA TYR A 53 -13.54 -9.42 -7.01
C TYR A 53 -14.94 -8.81 -7.26
N ILE A 54 -15.98 -9.65 -7.34
CA ILE A 54 -17.37 -9.19 -7.44
C ILE A 54 -17.72 -8.33 -6.22
N ALA A 55 -17.43 -8.82 -5.00
CA ALA A 55 -17.70 -8.07 -3.79
C ALA A 55 -16.91 -6.75 -3.70
N ILE A 56 -15.65 -6.74 -4.16
CA ILE A 56 -14.84 -5.52 -4.31
C ILE A 56 -15.54 -4.53 -5.25
N SER A 57 -16.03 -5.00 -6.39
CA SER A 57 -16.70 -4.16 -7.38
C SER A 57 -17.99 -3.53 -6.82
N ASP A 58 -18.78 -4.30 -6.06
CA ASP A 58 -19.99 -3.81 -5.39
C ASP A 58 -19.69 -2.78 -4.30
N MET A 59 -18.62 -2.98 -3.52
CA MET A 59 -18.17 -2.01 -2.53
C MET A 59 -17.67 -0.71 -3.18
N ARG A 60 -16.91 -0.81 -4.28
CA ARG A 60 -16.47 0.37 -5.05
C ARG A 60 -17.64 1.15 -5.64
N ALA A 61 -18.65 0.46 -6.16
CA ALA A 61 -19.88 1.10 -6.63
C ALA A 61 -20.60 1.84 -5.49
N SER A 62 -20.65 1.24 -4.30
CA SER A 62 -21.24 1.86 -3.10
C SER A 62 -20.46 3.09 -2.61
N LEU A 63 -19.17 3.17 -2.92
CA LEU A 63 -18.31 4.34 -2.67
C LEU A 63 -18.39 5.41 -3.78
N SER A 64 -19.23 5.20 -4.81
CA SER A 64 -19.30 6.06 -5.99
C SER A 64 -17.96 6.22 -6.73
N LEU A 65 -17.10 5.21 -6.69
CA LEU A 65 -15.81 5.23 -7.39
C LEU A 65 -16.03 4.90 -8.86
N ALA A 66 -16.11 5.94 -9.69
CA ALA A 66 -16.41 5.82 -11.12
C ALA A 66 -15.24 5.30 -11.97
N ASP A 67 -14.01 5.38 -11.47
CA ASP A 67 -12.85 4.95 -12.25
C ASP A 67 -12.76 3.42 -12.33
N PRO A 68 -12.62 2.87 -13.55
CA PRO A 68 -12.47 1.44 -13.73
C PRO A 68 -11.11 0.98 -13.18
N LEU A 69 -11.12 -0.20 -12.54
CA LEU A 69 -9.90 -0.96 -12.28
C LEU A 69 -9.38 -1.58 -13.59
N SER A 70 -8.20 -2.19 -13.55
CA SER A 70 -7.67 -2.95 -14.69
C SER A 70 -8.68 -3.98 -15.23
N LEU A 71 -8.88 -4.01 -16.55
CA LEU A 71 -9.84 -4.92 -17.21
C LEU A 71 -9.54 -6.40 -16.97
N SER A 72 -8.27 -6.75 -16.76
CA SER A 72 -7.82 -8.12 -16.48
C SER A 72 -7.75 -8.44 -14.99
N ALA A 73 -8.04 -7.49 -14.10
CA ALA A 73 -8.05 -7.74 -12.65
C ALA A 73 -9.01 -8.88 -12.25
N PRO A 74 -10.28 -8.96 -12.72
CA PRO A 74 -11.18 -10.04 -12.31
C PRO A 74 -10.58 -11.43 -12.57
N LEU A 75 -10.04 -11.63 -13.76
CA LEU A 75 -9.37 -12.88 -14.14
C LEU A 75 -8.10 -13.11 -13.32
N GLY A 76 -7.35 -12.05 -13.03
CA GLY A 76 -6.15 -12.11 -12.18
C GLY A 76 -6.42 -12.56 -10.75
N TYR A 77 -7.51 -12.09 -10.14
CA TYR A 77 -7.94 -12.53 -8.80
C TYR A 77 -8.33 -14.00 -8.81
N ALA A 78 -9.19 -14.41 -9.75
CA ALA A 78 -9.61 -15.80 -9.88
C ALA A 78 -8.37 -16.70 -10.07
N LEU A 79 -7.51 -16.37 -11.03
CA LEU A 79 -6.28 -17.13 -11.29
C LEU A 79 -5.39 -17.27 -10.05
N PHE A 80 -5.11 -16.17 -9.35
CA PHE A 80 -4.20 -16.20 -8.20
C PHE A 80 -4.75 -17.07 -7.07
N PHE A 81 -6.02 -16.84 -6.69
CA PHE A 81 -6.62 -17.48 -5.53
C PHE A 81 -7.10 -18.90 -5.81
N ASP A 82 -7.53 -19.18 -7.04
CA ASP A 82 -8.26 -20.40 -7.37
C ASP A 82 -7.40 -21.41 -8.13
N GLU A 83 -6.32 -20.96 -8.79
CA GLU A 83 -5.45 -21.84 -9.60
C GLU A 83 -3.97 -21.83 -9.18
N LEU A 84 -3.37 -20.65 -8.91
CA LEU A 84 -1.93 -20.56 -8.59
C LEU A 84 -1.62 -20.94 -7.14
N MET A 85 -2.50 -20.58 -6.22
CA MET A 85 -2.37 -20.95 -4.81
C MET A 85 -2.88 -22.37 -4.57
N SER A 86 -2.29 -23.08 -3.59
CA SER A 86 -2.77 -24.41 -3.22
C SER A 86 -4.21 -24.34 -2.68
N GLU A 87 -5.00 -25.40 -2.90
CA GLU A 87 -6.39 -25.46 -2.41
C GLU A 87 -6.48 -25.32 -0.89
N ALA A 88 -5.47 -25.79 -0.15
CA ALA A 88 -5.40 -25.67 1.30
C ALA A 88 -5.15 -24.21 1.72
N ASP A 89 -4.20 -23.53 1.09
CA ASP A 89 -3.88 -22.12 1.38
C ASP A 89 -5.02 -21.20 0.96
N SER A 90 -5.66 -21.46 -0.19
CA SER A 90 -6.83 -20.71 -0.65
C SER A 90 -7.98 -20.82 0.35
N ARG A 91 -8.33 -22.04 0.77
CA ARG A 91 -9.36 -22.24 1.81
C ARG A 91 -9.03 -21.50 3.10
N LYS A 92 -7.78 -21.57 3.56
CA LYS A 92 -7.35 -20.84 4.76
C LYS A 92 -7.49 -19.33 4.57
N TRP A 93 -7.11 -18.82 3.41
CA TRP A 93 -7.17 -17.39 3.12
C TRP A 93 -8.60 -16.84 3.19
N PHE A 94 -9.57 -17.54 2.60
CA PHE A 94 -10.98 -17.14 2.64
C PHE A 94 -11.65 -17.43 4.00
N ALA A 95 -11.26 -18.51 4.69
CA ALA A 95 -11.84 -18.87 5.98
C ALA A 95 -11.28 -18.04 7.15
N GLU A 96 -10.04 -17.55 7.06
CA GLU A 96 -9.34 -16.89 8.16
C GLU A 96 -8.86 -15.48 7.83
N ASP A 97 -8.15 -15.29 6.71
CA ASP A 97 -7.44 -14.02 6.44
C ASP A 97 -8.39 -12.94 5.93
N ILE A 98 -9.31 -13.25 5.00
CA ILE A 98 -10.38 -12.32 4.59
C ILE A 98 -11.22 -11.82 5.76
N PRO A 99 -11.70 -12.69 6.68
CA PRO A 99 -12.43 -12.23 7.85
C PRO A 99 -11.62 -11.28 8.76
N LYS A 100 -10.32 -11.54 8.95
CA LYS A 100 -9.43 -10.68 9.74
C LYS A 100 -9.23 -9.32 9.04
N LEU A 101 -9.01 -9.32 7.74
CA LEU A 101 -8.87 -8.10 6.93
C LEU A 101 -10.17 -7.28 6.92
N ALA A 102 -11.33 -7.92 6.79
CA ALA A 102 -12.62 -7.25 6.84
C ALA A 102 -12.88 -6.60 8.21
N ASN A 103 -12.57 -7.29 9.31
CA ASN A 103 -12.61 -6.72 10.66
C ASN A 103 -11.66 -5.51 10.81
N LEU A 104 -10.47 -5.58 10.23
CA LEU A 104 -9.53 -4.46 10.25
C LEU A 104 -10.05 -3.25 9.45
N LEU A 105 -10.66 -3.50 8.29
CA LEU A 105 -11.30 -2.45 7.47
C LEU A 105 -12.48 -1.79 8.20
N LEU A 106 -13.33 -2.56 8.89
CA LEU A 106 -14.42 -2.01 9.72
C LEU A 106 -13.89 -1.03 10.79
N ARG A 107 -12.67 -1.24 11.28
CA ARG A 107 -12.02 -0.38 12.28
C ARG A 107 -11.31 0.84 11.69
N LEU A 108 -11.04 0.87 10.38
CA LEU A 108 -10.30 1.95 9.71
C LEU A 108 -10.79 3.36 10.08
N PRO A 109 -12.10 3.69 10.09
CA PRO A 109 -12.52 5.05 10.41
C PRO A 109 -12.14 5.45 11.84
N SER A 110 -12.33 4.55 12.81
CA SER A 110 -11.93 4.78 14.20
C SER A 110 -10.41 4.87 14.37
N LEU A 111 -9.65 4.07 13.62
CA LEU A 111 -8.18 4.12 13.63
C LEU A 111 -7.68 5.47 13.13
N LEU A 112 -8.29 6.03 12.08
CA LEU A 112 -7.97 7.36 11.57
C LEU A 112 -8.36 8.46 12.56
N GLU A 113 -9.54 8.38 13.18
CA GLU A 113 -9.95 9.34 14.21
C GLU A 113 -8.97 9.39 15.38
N VAL A 114 -8.59 8.23 15.92
CA VAL A 114 -7.59 8.12 17.00
C VAL A 114 -6.22 8.62 16.52
N HIS A 115 -5.82 8.30 15.29
CA HIS A 115 -4.57 8.76 14.70
C HIS A 115 -4.48 10.28 14.68
N TYR A 116 -5.48 10.96 14.12
CA TYR A 116 -5.47 12.43 14.06
C TYR A 116 -5.62 13.10 15.42
N GLN A 117 -6.32 12.48 16.37
CA GLN A 117 -6.36 12.96 17.75
C GLN A 117 -4.97 12.95 18.40
N ASN A 118 -4.21 11.87 18.19
CA ASN A 118 -2.88 11.69 18.78
C ASN A 118 -1.78 12.48 18.04
N SER A 119 -1.90 12.63 16.72
CA SER A 119 -0.86 13.29 15.91
C SER A 119 -0.96 14.82 15.92
N ARG A 120 -2.10 15.39 16.35
CA ARG A 120 -2.40 16.83 16.25
C ARG A 120 -1.38 17.71 16.95
N ALA A 121 -0.88 17.28 18.11
CA ALA A 121 0.11 18.06 18.88
C ALA A 121 1.47 18.15 18.17
N TYR A 122 1.77 17.21 17.28
CA TYR A 122 3.10 17.06 16.69
C TYR A 122 3.15 17.33 15.18
N GLY A 123 2.00 17.38 14.49
CA GLY A 123 1.96 17.58 13.04
C GLY A 123 2.52 16.38 12.25
N TYR A 124 2.28 15.17 12.75
CA TYR A 124 2.70 13.91 12.11
C TYR A 124 1.52 13.09 11.59
N GLY A 125 0.38 13.75 11.35
CA GLY A 125 -0.83 13.12 10.84
C GLY A 125 -0.64 12.58 9.43
N LEU A 126 -1.52 11.65 9.04
CA LEU A 126 -1.51 11.11 7.68
C LEU A 126 -1.84 12.24 6.72
N ARG A 127 -0.95 12.49 5.76
CA ARG A 127 -1.08 13.57 4.78
C ARG A 127 -0.29 13.26 3.52
N ILE A 128 -0.54 14.01 2.46
CA ILE A 128 0.30 13.97 1.26
C ILE A 128 1.61 14.73 1.53
N LEU A 129 2.75 14.08 1.27
CA LEU A 129 4.07 14.72 1.28
C LEU A 129 4.41 15.15 -0.16
N GLY A 130 4.38 16.46 -0.41
CA GLY A 130 4.67 17.02 -1.72
C GLY A 130 6.15 16.90 -2.12
N PRO A 131 6.48 17.01 -3.42
CA PRO A 131 7.85 17.00 -3.88
C PRO A 131 8.69 18.06 -3.17
N GLN A 132 9.88 17.66 -2.69
CA GLN A 132 10.83 18.53 -1.99
C GLN A 132 10.26 19.23 -0.74
N GLN A 133 9.13 18.74 -0.19
CA GLN A 133 8.59 19.26 1.06
C GLN A 133 9.10 18.41 2.23
N PRO A 134 9.78 19.02 3.23
CA PRO A 134 10.10 18.30 4.45
C PRO A 134 8.79 17.92 5.15
N GLY A 135 8.69 16.66 5.56
CA GLY A 135 7.55 16.20 6.31
C GLY A 135 7.77 14.81 6.84
N MET A 136 7.06 14.51 7.91
CA MET A 136 7.08 13.23 8.59
C MET A 136 5.64 12.82 8.87
N VAL A 137 5.35 11.56 8.61
CA VAL A 137 4.07 10.91 8.94
C VAL A 137 4.41 9.72 9.83
N LEU A 138 3.80 9.66 11.02
CA LEU A 138 4.04 8.57 11.97
C LEU A 138 2.77 7.74 12.09
N LEU A 139 2.77 6.51 11.59
CA LEU A 139 1.60 5.63 11.58
C LEU A 139 1.82 4.44 12.50
N SER A 140 0.76 3.97 13.17
CA SER A 140 0.79 2.67 13.82
C SER A 140 0.82 1.55 12.77
N GLN A 141 1.43 0.41 13.13
CA GLN A 141 1.42 -0.78 12.27
C GLN A 141 0.00 -1.25 11.94
N GLU A 142 -0.93 -1.09 12.87
CA GLU A 142 -2.34 -1.42 12.67
C GLU A 142 -3.01 -0.53 11.62
N LEU A 143 -2.76 0.79 11.64
CA LEU A 143 -3.26 1.69 10.61
C LEU A 143 -2.61 1.41 9.25
N ILE A 144 -1.32 1.09 9.21
CA ILE A 144 -0.65 0.63 7.99
C ILE A 144 -1.31 -0.63 7.45
N GLY A 145 -1.60 -1.61 8.31
CA GLY A 145 -2.31 -2.84 7.94
C GLY A 145 -3.69 -2.55 7.35
N ALA A 146 -4.46 -1.64 7.94
CA ALA A 146 -5.77 -1.25 7.43
C ALA A 146 -5.68 -0.54 6.06
N LEU A 147 -4.69 0.34 5.87
CA LEU A 147 -4.42 0.99 4.59
C LEU A 147 -3.99 -0.02 3.52
N LEU A 148 -3.14 -1.00 3.85
CA LEU A 148 -2.76 -2.09 2.93
C LEU A 148 -3.93 -3.01 2.60
N ALA A 149 -4.83 -3.27 3.56
CA ALA A 149 -6.07 -4.00 3.31
C ALA A 149 -6.96 -3.23 2.32
N CYS A 150 -7.04 -1.89 2.41
CA CYS A 150 -7.75 -1.08 1.41
C CYS A 150 -7.13 -1.22 0.02
N SER A 151 -5.79 -1.27 -0.08
CA SER A 151 -5.08 -1.50 -1.34
C SER A 151 -5.40 -2.87 -1.96
N LEU A 152 -5.39 -3.93 -1.14
CA LEU A 152 -5.76 -5.28 -1.55
C LEU A 152 -7.22 -5.34 -2.01
N PHE A 153 -8.15 -4.76 -1.25
CA PHE A 153 -9.56 -4.71 -1.64
C PHE A 153 -9.85 -3.66 -2.73
N CYS A 154 -8.81 -3.02 -3.26
CA CYS A 154 -8.89 -1.98 -4.28
C CYS A 154 -9.88 -0.86 -3.95
N LEU A 155 -9.98 -0.46 -2.68
CA LEU A 155 -11.00 0.49 -2.23
C LEU A 155 -10.57 1.95 -2.36
N PHE A 156 -9.28 2.25 -2.54
CA PHE A 156 -8.86 3.65 -2.64
C PHE A 156 -9.43 4.32 -3.90
N PRO A 157 -9.87 5.59 -3.78
CA PRO A 157 -10.09 6.45 -4.94
C PRO A 157 -8.81 6.58 -5.76
N ILE A 158 -8.94 6.42 -7.08
CA ILE A 158 -7.81 6.55 -8.02
C ILE A 158 -7.93 7.80 -8.91
N SER A 159 -9.10 8.46 -8.90
CA SER A 159 -9.31 9.74 -9.57
C SER A 159 -8.25 10.75 -9.14
N ASN A 160 -7.78 11.58 -10.07
CA ASN A 160 -6.88 12.72 -9.81
C ASN A 160 -5.51 12.41 -9.19
N ARG A 161 -5.19 11.14 -8.86
CA ARG A 161 -3.86 10.75 -8.37
C ARG A 161 -2.76 11.11 -9.38
N GLY A 162 -3.02 10.88 -10.67
CA GLY A 162 -2.09 11.24 -11.75
C GLY A 162 -1.80 12.75 -11.82
N LEU A 163 -2.81 13.60 -11.61
CA LEU A 163 -2.64 15.06 -11.58
C LEU A 163 -1.77 15.54 -10.41
N LYS A 164 -1.73 14.78 -9.31
CA LYS A 164 -0.87 15.04 -8.16
C LYS A 164 0.43 14.22 -8.18
N HIS A 165 0.71 13.52 -9.28
CA HIS A 165 1.87 12.65 -9.41
C HIS A 165 1.99 11.62 -8.26
N LEU A 166 0.86 11.15 -7.74
CA LEU A 166 0.82 10.12 -6.70
C LEU A 166 0.95 8.72 -7.34
N PRO A 167 1.71 7.79 -6.72
CA PRO A 167 1.85 6.43 -7.24
C PRO A 167 0.52 5.65 -7.17
N THR A 168 0.45 4.58 -7.96
CA THR A 168 -0.59 3.56 -7.86
C THR A 168 -0.64 3.00 -6.44
N ILE A 169 -1.85 2.72 -5.95
CA ILE A 169 -2.07 2.31 -4.56
C ILE A 169 -2.89 1.02 -4.43
N ASN A 170 -3.79 0.74 -5.37
CA ASN A 170 -4.59 -0.48 -5.38
C ASN A 170 -3.83 -1.62 -6.07
N PHE A 171 -4.18 -2.86 -5.75
CA PHE A 171 -3.50 -4.06 -6.25
C PHE A 171 -4.08 -4.57 -7.58
N ASP A 172 -5.02 -3.85 -8.20
CA ASP A 172 -5.70 -4.29 -9.43
C ASP A 172 -4.72 -4.58 -10.58
N GLN A 173 -3.67 -3.78 -10.73
CA GLN A 173 -2.64 -3.97 -11.74
C GLN A 173 -1.71 -5.16 -11.42
N LEU A 174 -1.47 -5.43 -10.14
CA LEU A 174 -0.72 -6.61 -9.69
C LEU A 174 -1.50 -7.88 -10.05
N PHE A 175 -2.80 -7.92 -9.76
CA PHE A 175 -3.61 -9.08 -10.12
C PHE A 175 -3.79 -9.22 -11.64
N ALA A 176 -4.03 -8.12 -12.36
CA ALA A 176 -4.08 -8.14 -13.82
C ALA A 176 -2.80 -8.69 -14.46
N TYR A 177 -1.64 -8.48 -13.81
CA TYR A 177 -0.39 -9.05 -14.28
C TYR A 177 -0.36 -10.59 -14.22
N PHE A 178 -0.90 -11.23 -13.17
CA PHE A 178 -0.99 -12.70 -13.11
C PHE A 178 -1.76 -13.28 -14.31
N SER A 179 -2.86 -12.63 -14.70
CA SER A 179 -3.60 -13.03 -15.90
C SER A 179 -2.73 -12.96 -17.16
N SER A 180 -1.92 -11.90 -17.30
CA SER A 180 -0.99 -11.77 -18.43
C SER A 180 0.15 -12.80 -18.41
N LEU A 181 0.60 -13.20 -17.22
CA LEU A 181 1.62 -14.24 -17.05
C LEU A 181 1.13 -15.61 -17.52
N LEU A 182 -0.12 -15.99 -17.21
CA LEU A 182 -0.69 -17.24 -17.69
C LEU A 182 -0.81 -17.25 -19.22
N LEU A 183 -1.27 -16.15 -19.82
CA LEU A 183 -1.33 -16.03 -21.28
C LEU A 183 0.06 -16.16 -21.92
N SER A 184 1.12 -15.64 -21.27
CA SER A 184 2.49 -15.87 -21.74
C SER A 184 3.02 -17.27 -21.44
N SER A 185 2.66 -17.89 -20.31
CA SER A 185 3.17 -19.21 -19.93
C SER A 185 2.55 -20.36 -20.74
N LEU A 186 1.33 -20.16 -21.26
CA LEU A 186 0.73 -21.02 -22.27
C LEU A 186 1.46 -20.96 -23.63
N TYR A 187 2.29 -19.93 -23.85
CA TYR A 187 3.09 -19.74 -25.07
C TYR A 187 4.60 -19.99 -24.88
N ASP A 188 5.15 -19.86 -23.66
CA ASP A 188 6.55 -20.19 -23.35
C ASP A 188 6.72 -20.61 -21.87
N SER A 189 7.50 -21.66 -21.64
CA SER A 189 7.79 -22.15 -20.29
C SER A 189 8.66 -21.18 -19.48
N TYR A 190 8.35 -21.06 -18.19
CA TYR A 190 9.22 -20.66 -17.06
C TYR A 190 9.09 -19.21 -16.52
N SER A 191 8.91 -19.12 -15.19
CA SER A 191 9.65 -18.22 -14.30
C SER A 191 9.32 -18.53 -12.84
N GLU A 192 10.34 -18.86 -12.05
CA GLU A 192 10.32 -19.04 -10.59
C GLU A 192 9.71 -17.83 -9.85
N SER A 193 8.96 -18.11 -8.79
CA SER A 193 8.52 -17.13 -7.81
C SER A 193 9.67 -16.75 -6.88
N GLN A 194 10.06 -15.48 -6.87
CA GLN A 194 10.94 -14.93 -5.83
C GLN A 194 10.11 -14.45 -4.64
N GLU A 195 10.52 -14.89 -3.44
CA GLU A 195 9.84 -14.62 -2.19
C GLU A 195 10.26 -13.24 -1.65
N ASN A 196 9.40 -12.23 -1.81
CA ASN A 196 9.69 -10.87 -1.32
C ASN A 196 9.45 -10.76 0.19
N LYS A 197 10.52 -10.82 0.99
CA LYS A 197 10.47 -10.49 2.43
C LYS A 197 10.45 -8.97 2.61
N ARG A 198 9.32 -8.40 3.02
CA ARG A 198 9.23 -6.98 3.40
C ARG A 198 9.43 -6.82 4.89
N LYS A 199 10.51 -6.14 5.31
CA LYS A 199 10.67 -5.64 6.68
C LYS A 199 10.07 -4.24 6.76
N LEU A 200 9.18 -4.01 7.73
CA LEU A 200 8.72 -2.68 8.09
C LEU A 200 9.67 -2.13 9.16
N LEU A 201 10.53 -1.17 8.79
CA LEU A 201 11.44 -0.55 9.75
C LEU A 201 10.67 0.46 10.61
N SER A 202 10.74 0.30 11.93
CA SER A 202 10.39 1.36 12.88
C SER A 202 11.59 2.29 12.98
N LEU A 203 11.43 3.55 12.56
CA LEU A 203 12.51 4.52 12.60
C LEU A 203 12.45 5.32 13.92
N GLU A 204 13.42 5.14 14.80
CA GLU A 204 13.76 6.13 15.83
C GLU A 204 14.61 7.22 15.16
N TYR A 205 14.13 8.47 15.10
CA TYR A 205 14.89 9.56 14.47
C TYR A 205 15.07 10.79 15.36
N HIS A 206 16.29 11.34 15.30
CA HIS A 206 16.73 12.53 16.04
C HIS A 206 16.50 13.83 15.24
N PRO A 207 16.05 14.95 15.84
CA PRO A 207 15.43 16.07 15.12
C PRO A 207 16.36 16.99 14.31
N TRP A 208 17.62 16.62 14.06
CA TRP A 208 18.65 17.55 13.61
C TRP A 208 19.25 17.19 12.23
N GLN A 209 18.42 17.05 11.19
CA GLN A 209 18.92 17.27 9.83
C GLN A 209 17.97 18.15 9.05
N SER A 210 18.29 19.44 9.05
CA SER A 210 17.82 20.40 8.08
C SER A 210 18.22 19.93 6.68
N PHE A 211 17.29 19.98 5.72
CA PHE A 211 17.61 19.72 4.32
C PHE A 211 18.68 20.69 3.85
N LEU A 212 19.87 20.16 3.55
CA LEU A 212 20.87 20.85 2.76
C LEU A 212 20.30 20.91 1.33
N SER A 213 20.10 22.13 0.83
CA SER A 213 20.06 22.35 -0.62
C SER A 213 21.27 21.65 -1.24
N SER A 214 21.08 20.98 -2.39
CA SER A 214 22.21 20.35 -3.09
C SER A 214 23.37 21.35 -3.16
N PRO A 215 24.56 21.01 -2.64
CA PRO A 215 25.69 21.92 -2.72
C PRO A 215 25.89 22.30 -4.19
N TYR A 216 26.15 23.59 -4.45
CA TYR A 216 26.45 24.06 -5.80
C TYR A 216 27.67 23.31 -6.35
N ALA A 217 27.78 23.16 -7.68
CA ALA A 217 28.88 22.44 -8.33
C ALA A 217 30.28 22.91 -7.87
N ASP A 218 30.40 24.19 -7.53
CA ASP A 218 31.59 24.82 -6.97
C ASP A 218 32.06 24.21 -5.64
N PHE A 219 31.13 23.73 -4.80
CA PHE A 219 31.48 23.05 -3.55
C PHE A 219 32.23 21.75 -3.82
N TRP A 220 31.70 20.92 -4.74
CA TRP A 220 32.27 19.62 -5.06
C TRP A 220 33.64 19.74 -5.72
N THR A 221 33.82 20.73 -6.61
CA THR A 221 35.10 20.95 -7.33
C THR A 221 36.21 21.49 -6.43
N LYS A 222 35.87 22.19 -5.34
CA LYS A 222 36.84 22.78 -4.40
C LYS A 222 37.00 21.98 -3.11
N SER A 223 36.28 20.86 -2.97
CA SER A 223 36.30 20.06 -1.75
C SER A 223 37.67 19.41 -1.53
N THR A 224 38.22 19.58 -0.33
CA THR A 224 39.47 18.94 0.13
C THR A 224 39.21 17.89 1.21
N ILE A 225 37.94 17.53 1.45
CA ILE A 225 37.54 16.55 2.46
C ILE A 225 38.11 15.18 2.05
N PRO A 226 38.85 14.49 2.94
CA PRO A 226 39.41 13.18 2.63
C PRO A 226 38.31 12.12 2.44
N LEU A 227 38.57 11.13 1.60
CA LEU A 227 37.68 10.00 1.40
C LEU A 227 37.52 9.20 2.71
N CYS A 228 36.31 8.72 2.98
CA CYS A 228 36.05 7.83 4.09
C CYS A 228 36.56 6.41 3.81
N ARG A 229 36.65 5.59 4.86
CA ARG A 229 36.92 4.15 4.70
C ARG A 229 35.73 3.50 3.99
N PHE A 230 36.00 2.63 3.03
CA PHE A 230 34.99 1.82 2.36
C PHE A 230 35.43 0.36 2.30
N GLN A 231 34.45 -0.54 2.29
CA GLN A 231 34.63 -1.98 2.08
C GLN A 231 33.85 -2.38 0.84
N VAL A 232 34.37 -3.34 0.07
CA VAL A 232 33.73 -3.86 -1.12
C VAL A 232 33.59 -5.36 -0.96
N HIS A 233 32.35 -5.85 -1.10
CA HIS A 233 32.03 -7.26 -1.11
C HIS A 233 31.57 -7.64 -2.51
N SER A 234 32.12 -8.72 -3.07
CA SER A 234 31.72 -9.24 -4.39
C SER A 234 30.53 -10.20 -4.32
N SER A 235 29.97 -10.42 -3.13
CA SER A 235 28.90 -11.37 -2.84
C SER A 235 28.12 -10.94 -1.60
N GLY A 236 26.86 -11.37 -1.51
CA GLY A 236 25.91 -10.97 -0.47
C GLY A 236 24.99 -9.84 -0.94
N LEU A 237 23.83 -9.72 -0.31
CA LEU A 237 22.85 -8.67 -0.59
C LEU A 237 22.95 -7.53 0.43
N ILE A 238 22.30 -6.41 0.17
CA ILE A 238 22.29 -5.25 1.07
C ILE A 238 21.65 -5.65 2.42
N GLU A 239 20.55 -6.40 2.38
CA GLU A 239 19.78 -6.86 3.54
C GLU A 239 20.45 -7.98 4.36
N ASP A 240 21.51 -8.59 3.82
CA ASP A 240 22.26 -9.67 4.47
C ASP A 240 23.37 -9.14 5.39
N HIS A 241 23.62 -7.83 5.39
CA HIS A 241 24.74 -7.27 6.12
C HIS A 241 24.48 -7.30 7.64
N ALA A 242 25.32 -8.04 8.36
CA ALA A 242 25.15 -8.27 9.81
C ALA A 242 25.41 -7.02 10.68
N ILE A 243 26.02 -5.98 10.11
CA ILE A 243 26.27 -4.71 10.81
C ILE A 243 25.07 -3.80 10.53
N GLU A 244 24.49 -3.22 11.59
CA GLU A 244 23.49 -2.16 11.45
C GLU A 244 24.08 -1.01 10.63
N ALA A 245 23.64 -0.92 9.38
CA ALA A 245 24.05 0.07 8.41
C ALA A 245 22.79 0.77 7.85
N LEU A 246 22.98 1.96 7.28
CA LEU A 246 21.94 2.58 6.48
C LEU A 246 21.82 1.81 5.16
N GLU A 247 20.79 0.96 5.06
CA GLU A 247 20.49 0.18 3.86
C GLU A 247 19.92 1.09 2.76
N VAL A 248 20.45 0.97 1.54
CA VAL A 248 20.08 1.82 0.41
C VAL A 248 19.04 1.12 -0.46
N ASP A 249 17.91 1.80 -0.68
CA ASP A 249 16.93 1.45 -1.72
C ASP A 249 17.34 2.11 -3.05
N PHE A 250 17.45 1.34 -4.13
CA PHE A 250 17.61 1.85 -5.49
C PHE A 250 16.27 2.38 -6.03
N ALA A 251 15.79 3.43 -5.37
CA ALA A 251 14.43 3.93 -5.52
C ALA A 251 14.16 4.53 -6.90
N ASN A 252 12.95 4.31 -7.40
CA ASN A 252 12.39 5.09 -8.49
C ASN A 252 11.92 6.46 -7.97
N LYS A 253 11.86 7.47 -8.87
CA LYS A 253 11.29 8.79 -8.54
C LYS A 253 9.88 8.72 -7.94
N TYR A 254 9.13 7.67 -8.28
CA TYR A 254 7.92 7.26 -7.57
C TYR A 254 8.26 6.10 -6.65
N LEU A 255 8.18 6.32 -5.33
CA LEU A 255 8.54 5.31 -4.33
C LEU A 255 7.81 3.98 -4.57
N GLY A 256 8.55 2.88 -4.43
CA GLY A 256 8.08 1.52 -4.73
C GLY A 256 8.06 1.16 -6.21
N GLY A 257 8.27 2.12 -7.12
CA GLY A 257 8.40 1.87 -8.56
C GLY A 257 7.29 0.99 -9.14
N GLY A 258 7.66 -0.16 -9.69
CA GLY A 258 6.75 -1.11 -10.31
C GLY A 258 6.18 -2.18 -9.37
N ALA A 259 6.31 -2.06 -8.03
CA ALA A 259 5.97 -3.12 -7.07
C ALA A 259 4.49 -3.57 -7.09
N LEU A 260 3.58 -2.72 -7.56
CA LEU A 260 2.15 -3.06 -7.77
C LEU A 260 1.81 -3.36 -9.24
N HIS A 261 2.84 -3.60 -10.05
CA HIS A 261 2.74 -3.95 -11.47
C HIS A 261 3.70 -5.11 -11.77
N ARG A 262 4.70 -4.88 -12.63
CA ARG A 262 5.69 -5.86 -13.11
C ARG A 262 7.10 -5.64 -12.56
N GLY A 263 7.27 -4.64 -11.69
CA GLY A 263 8.58 -4.29 -11.15
C GLY A 263 9.04 -5.36 -10.17
N CYS A 264 10.10 -6.08 -10.54
CA CYS A 264 10.75 -7.09 -9.71
C CYS A 264 12.26 -6.92 -9.84
N VAL A 265 12.75 -5.79 -9.33
CA VAL A 265 14.16 -5.41 -9.37
C VAL A 265 14.56 -4.92 -7.98
N GLN A 266 15.44 -5.65 -7.33
CA GLN A 266 16.56 -5.23 -6.51
C GLN A 266 17.15 -6.58 -6.04
N VAL A 267 18.37 -6.84 -6.47
CA VAL A 267 19.21 -7.97 -6.08
C VAL A 267 20.60 -7.40 -5.93
#